data_AF-A0A7Y7J7T3-F1
#
_entry.id   AF-A0A7Y7J7T3-F1
#
_cell.length_a   1.000
_cell.length_b   1.000
_cell.length_c   1.000
_cell.angle_alpha   90.00
_cell.angle_beta   90.00
_cell.angle_gamma   90.00
#
_symmetry.space_group_name_H-M   'P 1'
#
loop_
_entity.id
_entity.type
_entity.pdbx_description
1 polymer ?
#
loop_
_entity_poly.entity_id
_entity_poly.type
_entity_poly.pdbx_seq_one_letter_code
_entity_poly.pdbx_strand_id
1 'polypeptide(L)'
;MSEPTRDKIIKVRVSAEEHETLKWRCPKARLAEWMREQCLNPDGDWVRQTKKAEPADPALLRQLAGIGNNLNQIARKVNTGDWAGLDRVAVVAALAAVERELSELRAMHR
;
A
#
# COMPACT_ATOMS: atom_id res chain seq x y z
N MET A 1 -37.17 -26.81 4.69
CA MET A 1 -36.00 -26.20 5.37
C MET A 1 -36.44 -24.86 5.88
N SER A 2 -36.82 -24.76 7.16
CA SER A 2 -37.31 -23.51 7.75
C SER A 2 -36.20 -22.46 7.73
N GLU A 3 -36.50 -21.23 7.32
CA GLU A 3 -35.52 -20.15 7.35
C GLU A 3 -34.99 -19.95 8.77
N PRO A 4 -33.67 -19.72 8.94
CA PRO A 4 -33.08 -19.49 10.25
C PRO A 4 -33.71 -18.24 10.89
N THR A 5 -34.17 -18.40 12.12
CA THR A 5 -34.71 -17.30 12.94
C THR A 5 -33.62 -16.28 13.22
N ARG A 6 -33.93 -15.01 12.97
CA ARG A 6 -33.02 -13.86 13.17
C ARG A 6 -33.42 -13.14 14.46
N ASP A 7 -32.68 -13.41 15.53
CA ASP A 7 -32.93 -12.96 16.89
C ASP A 7 -32.08 -11.74 17.29
N LYS A 8 -30.94 -11.52 16.63
CA LYS A 8 -30.01 -10.42 16.91
C LYS A 8 -30.34 -9.15 16.13
N ILE A 9 -30.23 -8.00 16.79
CA ILE A 9 -30.50 -6.67 16.22
C ILE A 9 -29.22 -5.83 16.26
N ILE A 10 -28.88 -5.20 15.13
CA ILE A 10 -27.77 -4.24 15.01
C ILE A 10 -28.36 -2.83 14.91
N LYS A 11 -28.03 -1.95 15.85
CA LYS A 11 -28.45 -0.53 15.84
C LYS A 11 -27.30 0.35 15.37
N VAL A 12 -27.49 1.08 14.29
CA VAL A 12 -26.51 2.03 13.74
C VAL A 12 -27.11 3.43 13.80
N ARG A 13 -26.36 4.39 14.34
CA ARG A 13 -26.73 5.81 14.28
C ARG A 13 -26.16 6.39 12.98
N VAL A 14 -26.98 7.14 12.25
CA VAL A 14 -26.63 7.76 10.97
C VAL A 14 -27.09 9.21 10.95
N SER A 15 -26.41 10.05 10.18
CA SER A 15 -26.88 11.39 9.84
C SER A 15 -28.07 11.33 8.87
N ALA A 16 -28.73 12.47 8.66
CA ALA A 16 -29.84 12.55 7.71
C ALA A 16 -29.40 12.23 6.28
N GLU A 17 -28.25 12.76 5.85
CA GLU A 17 -27.68 12.53 4.52
C GLU A 17 -27.26 11.07 4.30
N GLU A 18 -26.69 10.44 5.33
CA GLU A 18 -26.32 9.02 5.29
C GLU A 18 -27.56 8.14 5.14
N HIS A 19 -28.66 8.47 5.84
CA HIS A 19 -29.91 7.74 5.73
C HIS A 19 -30.54 7.84 4.34
N GLU A 20 -30.53 9.04 3.74
CA GLU A 20 -31.02 9.24 2.36
C GLU A 20 -30.14 8.50 1.34
N THR A 21 -28.82 8.56 1.53
CA THR A 21 -27.87 7.83 0.69
C THR A 21 -28.11 6.32 0.77
N LEU A 22 -28.35 5.77 1.96
CA LEU A 22 -28.66 4.34 2.14
C LEU A 22 -29.97 3.96 1.47
N LYS A 23 -31.00 4.80 1.55
CA LYS A 23 -32.26 4.57 0.84
C LYS A 23 -32.10 4.64 -0.68
N TRP A 24 -31.36 5.63 -1.17
CA TRP A 24 -31.12 5.82 -2.59
C TRP A 24 -30.31 4.67 -3.19
N ARG A 25 -29.29 4.18 -2.47
CA ARG A 25 -28.44 3.04 -2.91
C ARG A 25 -29.13 1.68 -2.79
N CYS A 26 -30.22 1.56 -2.02
CA CYS A 26 -30.95 0.32 -1.85
C CYS A 26 -31.85 0.06 -3.05
N PRO A 27 -31.54 -0.91 -3.94
CA PRO A 27 -32.37 -1.26 -5.08
C PRO A 27 -33.53 -2.19 -4.70
N LYS A 28 -33.64 -2.55 -3.41
CA LYS A 28 -34.60 -3.52 -2.88
C LYS A 28 -35.70 -2.80 -2.09
N ALA A 29 -36.85 -3.45 -1.97
CA ALA A 29 -37.98 -2.95 -1.17
C ALA A 29 -37.66 -2.83 0.32
N ARG A 30 -36.66 -3.58 0.83
CA ARG A 30 -36.26 -3.57 2.24
C ARG A 30 -34.76 -3.36 2.38
N LEU A 31 -34.39 -2.28 3.08
CA LEU A 31 -32.99 -1.94 3.37
C LEU A 31 -32.25 -3.08 4.08
N ALA A 32 -32.92 -3.83 4.96
CA ALA A 32 -32.33 -4.94 5.69
C ALA A 32 -31.96 -6.15 4.81
N GLU A 33 -32.63 -6.35 3.68
CA GLU A 33 -32.25 -7.38 2.70
C GLU A 33 -30.98 -6.96 1.96
N TRP A 34 -30.98 -5.74 1.43
CA TRP A 34 -29.81 -5.17 0.76
C TRP A 34 -28.59 -5.08 1.67
N MET A 35 -28.75 -4.62 2.92
CA MET A 35 -27.65 -4.56 3.89
C MET A 35 -27.07 -5.94 4.21
N ARG A 36 -27.86 -7.01 4.19
CA ARG A 36 -27.33 -8.37 4.38
C ARG A 36 -26.52 -8.82 3.18
N GLU A 37 -27.04 -8.60 1.97
CA GLU A 37 -26.30 -8.92 0.74
C GLU A 37 -24.98 -8.14 0.67
N GLN A 38 -24.98 -6.85 1.01
CA GLN A 38 -23.79 -6.01 0.93
C GLN A 38 -22.81 -6.24 2.09
N CYS A 39 -23.29 -6.30 3.35
CA CYS A 39 -22.42 -6.38 4.53
C CYS A 39 -22.02 -7.81 4.91
N LEU A 40 -22.73 -8.83 4.42
CA LEU A 40 -22.41 -10.23 4.68
C LEU A 40 -21.90 -10.96 3.43
N ASN A 41 -21.62 -10.23 2.34
CA ASN A 41 -21.08 -10.84 1.11
C ASN A 41 -19.78 -11.59 1.45
N PRO A 42 -19.72 -12.93 1.31
CA PRO A 42 -18.51 -13.71 1.58
C PRO A 42 -17.41 -13.43 0.56
N ASP A 43 -17.77 -12.97 -0.65
CA ASP A 43 -16.83 -12.48 -1.67
C ASP A 43 -16.45 -11.02 -1.46
N GLY A 44 -17.06 -10.36 -0.47
CA GLY A 44 -16.63 -9.06 0.01
C GLY A 44 -15.21 -9.17 0.53
N ASP A 45 -14.30 -8.43 -0.08
CA ASP A 45 -12.87 -8.44 0.24
C ASP A 45 -12.59 -7.68 1.56
N TRP A 46 -13.25 -8.08 2.66
CA TRP A 46 -13.22 -7.42 3.97
C TRP A 46 -11.82 -7.31 4.57
N VAL A 47 -10.90 -8.19 4.14
CA VAL A 47 -9.50 -8.23 4.58
C VAL A 47 -8.58 -7.45 3.64
N ARG A 48 -8.94 -7.25 2.36
CA ARG A 48 -8.04 -6.59 1.39
C ARG A 48 -8.12 -5.07 1.39
N GLN A 49 -9.21 -4.50 1.90
CA GLN A 49 -9.42 -3.05 1.85
C GLN A 49 -8.52 -2.26 2.81
N THR A 50 -7.95 -2.91 3.85
CA THR A 50 -7.10 -2.20 4.82
C THR A 50 -5.62 -2.21 4.47
N LYS A 51 -5.11 -3.18 3.70
CA LYS A 51 -3.71 -3.23 3.26
C LYS A 51 -3.53 -4.07 1.99
N LYS A 52 -3.83 -3.49 0.83
CA LYS A 52 -3.13 -3.87 -0.39
C LYS A 52 -2.73 -2.59 -1.10
N ALA A 53 -1.58 -2.05 -0.70
CA ALA A 53 -0.73 -1.44 -1.72
C ALA A 53 -0.54 -2.53 -2.79
N GLU A 54 -0.72 -2.18 -4.06
CA GLU A 54 -0.41 -3.10 -5.14
C GLU A 54 0.98 -3.70 -4.88
N PRO A 55 1.13 -5.03 -4.95
CA PRO A 55 2.42 -5.64 -4.67
C PRO A 55 3.44 -5.06 -5.67
N ALA A 56 4.33 -4.20 -5.18
CA ALA A 56 5.44 -3.68 -5.95
C ALA A 56 6.27 -4.86 -6.44
N ASP A 57 6.74 -4.78 -7.69
CA ASP A 57 7.55 -5.84 -8.29
C ASP A 57 8.70 -6.25 -7.34
N PRO A 58 8.80 -7.53 -6.95
CA PRO A 58 9.91 -8.01 -6.12
C PRO A 58 11.29 -7.67 -6.70
N ALA A 59 11.44 -7.56 -8.02
CA ALA A 59 12.67 -7.11 -8.66
C ALA A 59 12.98 -5.64 -8.34
N LEU A 60 11.97 -4.76 -8.40
CA LEU A 60 12.10 -3.36 -8.04
C LEU A 60 12.49 -3.18 -6.58
N LEU A 61 11.88 -3.93 -5.66
CA LEU A 61 12.21 -3.88 -4.24
C LEU A 61 13.66 -4.32 -3.96
N ARG A 62 14.16 -5.34 -4.67
CA ARG A 62 15.56 -5.78 -4.57
C ARG A 62 16.53 -4.71 -5.04
N GLN A 63 16.24 -4.03 -6.14
CA GLN A 63 17.08 -2.94 -6.63
C GLN A 63 17.08 -1.75 -5.66
N LEU A 64 15.91 -1.38 -5.12
CA LEU A 64 15.81 -0.30 -4.14
C LEU A 64 16.60 -0.62 -2.86
N ALA A 65 16.57 -1.86 -2.40
CA ALA A 65 17.39 -2.32 -1.28
C ALA A 65 18.90 -2.25 -1.60
N GLY A 66 19.31 -2.59 -2.83
CA GLY A 66 20.68 -2.42 -3.32
C GLY A 66 21.16 -0.96 -3.24
N ILE A 67 20.34 -0.02 -3.73
CA ILE A 67 20.62 1.42 -3.66
C ILE A 67 20.76 1.89 -2.20
N GLY A 68 19.84 1.45 -1.32
CA GLY A 68 19.90 1.76 0.10
C GLY A 68 21.18 1.23 0.77
N ASN A 69 21.63 0.03 0.40
CA ASN A 69 22.88 -0.54 0.90
C ASN A 69 24.10 0.26 0.43
N ASN A 70 24.13 0.73 -0.82
CA ASN A 70 25.21 1.56 -1.35
C ASN A 70 25.27 2.91 -0.61
N LEU A 71 24.13 3.58 -0.40
CA LEU A 71 24.05 4.82 0.36
C LEU A 71 24.51 4.65 1.82
N ASN A 72 24.13 3.55 2.47
CA ASN A 72 24.54 3.25 3.84
C ASN A 72 26.06 3.00 3.95
N GLN A 73 26.68 2.38 2.95
CA GLN A 73 28.14 2.21 2.91
C GLN A 73 28.85 3.56 2.76
N ILE A 74 28.35 4.44 1.90
CA ILE A 74 28.87 5.81 1.75
C ILE A 74 28.73 6.57 3.07
N ALA A 75 27.55 6.54 3.70
CA ALA A 75 27.31 7.22 4.98
C ALA A 75 28.23 6.71 6.09
N ARG A 76 28.47 5.40 6.16
CA ARG A 76 29.43 4.81 7.13
C ARG A 76 30.84 5.30 6.88
N LYS A 77 31.31 5.28 5.62
CA LYS A 77 32.62 5.80 5.23
C LYS A 77 32.78 7.29 5.52
N VAL A 78 31.71 8.05 5.34
CA VAL A 78 31.67 9.47 5.69
C VAL A 78 31.82 9.69 7.19
N ASN A 79 31.06 8.94 7.98
CA ASN A 79 31.02 9.07 9.43
C ASN A 79 32.30 8.58 10.12
N THR A 80 33.12 7.74 9.48
CA THR A 80 34.40 7.27 10.05
C THR A 80 35.52 8.32 10.03
N GLY A 81 35.33 9.49 9.41
CA GLY A 81 36.19 10.67 9.60
C GLY A 81 37.57 10.65 8.94
N ASP A 82 38.13 9.48 8.59
CA ASP A 82 39.38 9.36 7.84
C ASP A 82 39.13 9.53 6.34
N TRP A 83 39.34 10.75 5.82
CA TRP A 83 39.22 11.04 4.40
C TRP A 83 40.58 11.39 3.78
N ALA A 84 41.28 10.37 3.31
CA ALA A 84 42.36 10.58 2.36
C ALA A 84 41.79 11.00 0.99
N GLY A 85 42.58 11.68 0.14
CA GLY A 85 42.12 12.09 -1.21
C GLY A 85 41.58 10.93 -2.07
N LEU A 86 42.01 9.70 -1.79
CA LEU A 86 41.53 8.48 -2.43
C LEU A 86 40.08 8.10 -2.05
N ASP A 87 39.65 8.36 -0.81
CA ASP A 87 38.26 8.10 -0.36
C ASP A 87 37.27 9.03 -1.03
N ARG A 88 37.69 10.25 -1.39
CA ARG A 88 36.84 11.21 -2.12
C ARG A 88 36.51 10.72 -3.53
N VAL A 89 37.50 10.14 -4.22
CA VAL A 89 37.31 9.53 -5.55
C VAL A 89 36.40 8.31 -5.46
N ALA A 90 36.58 7.46 -4.44
CA ALA A 90 35.74 6.28 -4.23
C ALA A 90 34.26 6.65 -3.99
N VAL A 91 34.00 7.71 -3.21
CA VAL A 91 32.63 8.17 -2.96
C VAL A 91 31.99 8.82 -4.18
N VAL A 92 32.74 9.63 -4.95
CA VAL A 92 32.25 10.18 -6.23
C VAL A 92 31.95 9.05 -7.22
N ALA A 93 32.79 8.02 -7.29
CA ALA A 93 32.53 6.86 -8.14
C ALA A 93 31.28 6.08 -7.71
N ALA A 94 31.05 5.91 -6.41
CA ALA A 94 29.87 5.25 -5.87
C ALA A 94 28.59 6.06 -6.12
N LEU A 95 28.62 7.39 -5.98
CA LEU A 95 27.50 8.27 -6.31
C LEU A 95 27.18 8.23 -7.80
N ALA A 96 28.19 8.24 -8.67
CA ALA A 96 28.00 8.10 -10.12
C ALA A 96 27.42 6.73 -10.51
N ALA A 97 27.73 5.67 -9.76
CA ALA A 97 27.12 4.36 -9.97
C ALA A 97 25.62 4.36 -9.61
N VAL A 98 25.26 4.95 -8.47
CA VAL A 98 23.85 5.10 -8.07
C VAL A 98 23.07 5.95 -9.08
N GLU A 99 23.66 7.04 -9.59
CA GLU A 99 23.03 7.88 -10.62
C GLU A 99 22.73 7.11 -11.91
N ARG A 100 23.67 6.26 -12.36
CA ARG A 100 23.47 5.39 -13.54
C ARG A 100 22.34 4.40 -13.34
N GLU A 101 22.35 3.67 -12.22
CA GLU A 101 21.30 2.69 -11.90
C GLU A 101 19.92 3.36 -11.82
N LEU A 102 19.83 4.55 -11.22
CA LEU A 102 18.57 5.30 -11.11
C LEU A 102 18.09 5.83 -12.47
N SER A 103 19.02 6.20 -13.35
CA SER A 103 18.72 6.67 -14.70
C SER A 103 18.20 5.53 -15.59
N GLU A 104 18.82 4.34 -15.50
CA GLU A 104 18.34 3.13 -16.19
C GLU A 104 16.95 2.72 -15.71
N LEU A 105 16.72 2.76 -14.39
CA LEU A 105 15.41 2.44 -13.82
C LEU A 105 14.34 3.42 -14.30
N ARG A 106 14.65 4.72 -14.35
CA ARG A 106 13.75 5.74 -14.92
C ARG A 106 13.47 5.53 -16.41
N ALA A 107 14.43 5.01 -17.18
CA ALA A 107 14.24 4.73 -18.60
C ALA A 107 13.35 3.51 -18.86
N MET A 108 13.39 2.48 -18.00
CA MET A 108 12.55 1.28 -18.12
C MET A 108 11.07 1.53 -17.77
N HIS A 109 10.77 2.60 -17.02
CA HIS A 109 9.42 2.93 -16.55
C HIS A 109 8.84 4.20 -17.18
N ARG A 110 9.33 4.59 -18.36
CA ARG A 110 8.84 5.75 -19.13
C ARG A 110 8.00 5.32 -20.33
#